data_AF-A0A6I4HU47-F1
#
_entry.id   AF-A0A6I4HU47-F1
#
_cell.length_a   1.000
_cell.length_b   1.000
_cell.length_c   1.000
_cell.angle_alpha   90.00
_cell.angle_beta   90.00
_cell.angle_gamma   90.00
#
_symmetry.space_group_name_H-M   'P 1'
#
loop_
_entity.id
_entity.type
_entity.pdbx_description
1 polymer ?
#
loop_
_entity_poly.entity_id
_entity_poly.type
_entity_poly.pdbx_seq_one_letter_code
_entity_poly.pdbx_strand_id
1 'polypeptide(L)'
;MIKRKAKRRAQPDKLCFTQHGFGYEMPPDQQIVLIYFDQQGLLGEAGNFFRHYENCSWKSPRGKPYRNWKVLATDWIFNHRQASKLLERQIQNRLTGH
;
A
#
# COMPACT_ATOMS: atom_id res chain seq x y z
N MET A 1 -6.35 26.70 -42.57
CA MET A 1 -6.99 25.67 -41.73
C MET A 1 -5.97 24.59 -41.37
N ILE A 2 -5.50 24.52 -40.13
CA ILE A 2 -4.55 23.49 -39.67
C ILE A 2 -5.33 22.49 -38.80
N LYS A 3 -5.49 21.25 -39.28
CA LYS A 3 -6.15 20.17 -38.54
C LYS A 3 -5.23 19.67 -37.43
N ARG A 4 -5.42 20.16 -36.20
CA ARG A 4 -4.77 19.60 -35.01
C ARG A 4 -5.34 18.20 -34.75
N LYS A 5 -4.59 17.14 -35.07
CA LYS A 5 -4.90 15.78 -34.60
C LYS A 5 -4.57 15.71 -33.12
N ALA A 6 -5.59 15.69 -32.27
CA ALA A 6 -5.45 15.38 -30.86
C ALA A 6 -4.91 13.95 -30.73
N LYS A 7 -3.67 13.81 -30.24
CA LYS A 7 -3.13 12.52 -29.82
C LYS A 7 -3.95 12.06 -28.62
N ARG A 8 -4.92 11.18 -28.86
CA ARG A 8 -5.67 10.51 -27.81
C ARG A 8 -4.62 9.90 -26.87
N ARG A 9 -4.48 10.43 -25.66
CA ARG A 9 -3.83 9.71 -24.57
C ARG A 9 -4.63 8.42 -24.43
N ALA A 10 -4.00 7.29 -24.74
CA ALA A 10 -4.54 6.01 -24.37
C ALA A 10 -4.62 6.03 -22.83
N GLN A 11 -5.81 6.27 -22.30
CA GLN A 11 -6.14 5.78 -20.98
C GLN A 11 -6.01 4.27 -21.10
N PRO A 12 -5.17 3.57 -20.32
CA PRO A 12 -5.28 2.13 -20.24
C PRO A 12 -6.62 1.84 -19.57
N ASP A 13 -7.61 1.60 -20.40
CA ASP A 13 -8.91 1.00 -20.11
C ASP A 13 -8.72 -0.45 -19.68
N LYS A 14 -8.05 -0.71 -18.56
CA LYS A 14 -7.98 -2.06 -17.99
C LYS A 14 -8.09 -2.01 -16.48
N LEU A 15 -9.30 -1.73 -15.99
CA LEU A 15 -9.80 -2.39 -14.79
C LEU A 15 -9.98 -3.89 -15.13
N CYS A 16 -8.87 -4.62 -15.27
CA CYS A 16 -8.91 -6.06 -15.12
C CYS A 16 -8.81 -6.35 -13.61
N PHE A 17 -9.97 -6.30 -12.93
CA PHE A 17 -10.15 -6.91 -11.61
C PHE A 17 -10.02 -8.46 -11.68
N THR A 18 -9.04 -8.97 -12.41
CA THR A 18 -8.68 -10.39 -12.37
C THR A 18 -7.98 -10.74 -11.07
N GLN A 19 -7.64 -9.74 -10.24
CA GLN A 19 -7.21 -10.00 -8.89
C GLN A 19 -8.39 -10.38 -8.00
N HIS A 20 -8.45 -11.65 -7.62
CA HIS A 20 -9.49 -12.27 -6.82
C HIS A 20 -9.54 -11.74 -5.38
N GLY A 21 -8.60 -10.86 -5.01
CA GLY A 21 -8.52 -10.28 -3.68
C GLY A 21 -7.99 -11.25 -2.62
N PHE A 22 -7.47 -12.43 -2.96
CA PHE A 22 -6.93 -13.38 -1.97
C PHE A 22 -5.52 -13.03 -1.47
N GLY A 23 -4.85 -12.07 -2.08
CA GLY A 23 -3.51 -11.63 -1.66
C GLY A 23 -2.36 -12.28 -2.44
N TYR A 24 -2.61 -13.36 -3.18
CA TYR A 24 -1.55 -14.13 -3.87
C TYR A 24 -1.12 -13.57 -5.23
N GLU A 25 -1.88 -12.62 -5.77
CA GLU A 25 -1.58 -12.02 -7.06
C GLU A 25 -0.61 -10.87 -6.87
N MET A 26 0.58 -11.04 -7.46
CA MET A 26 1.75 -10.22 -7.22
C MET A 26 2.31 -9.69 -8.55
N PRO A 27 2.66 -8.40 -8.64
CA PRO A 27 2.36 -7.35 -7.67
C PRO A 27 0.84 -7.08 -7.57
N PRO A 28 0.33 -6.60 -6.42
CA PRO A 28 -1.06 -6.20 -6.32
C PRO A 28 -1.36 -4.99 -7.19
N ASP A 29 -2.63 -4.85 -7.56
CA ASP A 29 -3.14 -3.61 -8.10
C ASP A 29 -3.27 -2.56 -6.99
N GLN A 30 -2.89 -1.31 -7.29
CA GLN A 30 -2.92 -0.22 -6.31
C GLN A 30 -4.34 0.03 -5.77
N GLN A 31 -5.38 -0.10 -6.59
CA GLN A 31 -6.77 0.09 -6.16
C GLN A 31 -7.19 -0.96 -5.13
N ILE A 32 -6.74 -2.21 -5.29
CA ILE A 32 -7.06 -3.28 -4.34
C ILE A 32 -6.35 -3.06 -3.01
N VAL A 33 -5.11 -2.56 -3.04
CA VAL A 33 -4.41 -2.14 -1.82
C VAL A 33 -5.14 -0.99 -1.14
N LEU A 34 -5.59 0.03 -1.88
CA LEU A 34 -6.36 1.15 -1.34
C LEU A 34 -7.64 0.67 -0.65
N ILE A 35 -8.43 -0.18 -1.32
CA ILE A 35 -9.66 -0.76 -0.76
C ILE A 35 -9.36 -1.56 0.51
N TYR A 36 -8.29 -2.37 0.51
CA TYR A 36 -7.93 -3.17 1.68
C TYR A 36 -7.56 -2.30 2.89
N PHE A 37 -6.76 -1.25 2.68
CA PHE A 37 -6.36 -0.34 3.75
C PHE A 37 -7.52 0.55 4.23
N ASP A 38 -8.44 0.94 3.34
CA ASP A 38 -9.68 1.65 3.69
C ASP A 38 -10.54 0.83 4.65
N GLN A 39 -10.75 -0.46 4.34
CA GLN A 39 -11.46 -1.40 5.21
C GLN A 39 -10.82 -1.56 6.60
N GLN A 40 -9.53 -1.27 6.73
CA GLN A 40 -8.79 -1.34 8.00
C GLN A 40 -8.71 0.01 8.73
N GLY A 41 -9.32 1.06 8.18
CA GLY A 41 -9.29 2.43 8.73
C GLY A 41 -7.93 3.12 8.56
N LEU A 42 -7.10 2.66 7.63
CA LEU A 42 -5.72 3.13 7.42
C LEU A 42 -5.46 3.53 5.96
N LEU A 43 -6.45 4.11 5.29
CA LEU A 43 -6.33 4.55 3.89
C LEU A 43 -5.10 5.45 3.64
N GLY A 44 -4.74 6.31 4.60
CA GLY A 44 -3.56 7.18 4.51
C GLY A 44 -2.23 6.42 4.37
N GLU A 45 -2.15 5.18 4.86
CA GLU A 45 -0.94 4.36 4.81
C GLU A 45 -0.83 3.51 3.54
N ALA A 46 -1.91 3.35 2.78
CA ALA A 46 -1.96 2.51 1.60
C ALA A 46 -0.89 2.91 0.56
N GLY A 47 -0.74 4.22 0.33
CA GLY A 47 0.25 4.75 -0.62
C GLY A 47 1.70 4.54 -0.16
N ASN A 48 1.96 4.71 1.14
CA ASN A 48 3.27 4.48 1.75
C ASN A 48 3.67 3.00 1.62
N PHE A 49 2.75 2.10 1.96
CA PHE A 49 2.92 0.67 1.81
C PHE A 49 3.22 0.28 0.35
N PHE A 50 2.38 0.72 -0.59
CA PHE A 50 2.53 0.35 -2.01
C PHE A 50 3.88 0.82 -2.57
N ARG A 51 4.22 2.09 -2.32
CA ARG A 51 5.49 2.69 -2.79
C ARG A 51 6.70 2.00 -2.19
N HIS A 52 6.65 1.62 -0.91
CA HIS A 52 7.73 0.90 -0.24
C HIS A 52 8.04 -0.42 -0.97
N TYR A 53 7.03 -1.24 -1.22
CA TYR A 53 7.23 -2.54 -1.88
C TYR A 53 7.47 -2.42 -3.39
N GLU A 54 6.92 -1.41 -4.06
CA GLU A 54 7.23 -1.10 -5.45
C GLU A 54 8.72 -0.76 -5.63
N ASN A 55 9.29 0.08 -4.76
CA ASN A 55 10.73 0.40 -4.78
C ASN A 55 11.60 -0.84 -4.54
N CYS A 56 11.12 -1.80 -3.75
CA CYS A 56 11.78 -3.09 -3.53
C CYS A 56 11.45 -4.14 -4.61
N SER A 57 10.77 -3.75 -5.70
CA SER A 57 10.32 -4.65 -6.77
C SER A 57 9.55 -5.87 -6.26
N TRP A 58 8.80 -5.71 -5.18
CA TRP A 58 8.04 -6.78 -4.51
C TRP A 58 8.89 -8.01 -4.14
N LYS A 59 10.15 -7.77 -3.80
CA LYS A 59 11.12 -8.79 -3.38
C LYS A 59 11.65 -8.48 -1.98
N SER A 60 11.94 -9.55 -1.26
CA SER A 60 12.70 -9.48 -0.02
C SER A 60 14.11 -8.93 -0.27
N PRO A 61 14.81 -8.43 0.76
CA PRO A 61 16.20 -7.97 0.64
C PRO A 61 17.17 -9.04 0.11
N ARG A 62 16.81 -10.33 0.25
CA ARG A 62 17.57 -11.46 -0.30
C ARG A 62 17.21 -11.79 -1.76
N GLY A 63 16.42 -10.94 -2.42
CA GLY A 63 15.98 -11.09 -3.80
C GLY A 63 14.81 -12.05 -4.03
N LYS A 64 14.31 -12.76 -3.00
CA LYS A 64 13.17 -13.67 -3.15
C LYS A 64 11.87 -12.88 -3.31
N PRO A 65 11.02 -13.18 -4.33
CA PRO A 65 9.74 -12.50 -4.51
C PRO A 65 8.79 -12.84 -3.36
N TYR A 66 8.03 -11.84 -2.91
CA TYR A 66 6.94 -12.08 -1.99
C TYR A 66 5.80 -12.81 -2.69
N ARG A 67 5.11 -13.67 -1.95
CA ARG A 67 4.01 -14.51 -2.48
C ARG A 67 2.63 -13.99 -2.11
N ASN A 68 2.54 -13.13 -1.10
CA ASN A 68 1.27 -12.65 -0.60
C ASN A 68 1.40 -11.21 -0.09
N TRP A 69 0.78 -10.26 -0.78
CA TRP A 69 0.82 -8.85 -0.39
C TRP A 69 -0.08 -8.54 0.81
N LYS A 70 -1.15 -9.32 1.06
CA LYS A 70 -2.01 -9.13 2.23
C LYS A 70 -1.28 -9.46 3.53
N VAL A 71 -0.39 -10.45 3.51
CA VAL A 71 0.47 -10.75 4.67
C VAL A 71 1.37 -9.54 4.96
N LEU A 72 2.02 -8.99 3.92
CA LEU A 72 2.84 -7.78 4.06
C LEU A 72 2.01 -6.58 4.56
N ALA A 73 0.81 -6.40 4.04
CA ALA A 73 -0.10 -5.34 4.46
C ALA A 73 -0.54 -5.51 5.92
N THR A 74 -0.81 -6.75 6.35
CA THR A 74 -1.16 -7.06 7.74
C THR A 74 -0.01 -6.72 8.68
N ASP A 75 1.22 -7.11 8.33
CA ASP A 75 2.42 -6.78 9.09
C ASP A 75 2.65 -5.26 9.14
N TRP A 76 2.47 -4.55 8.02
CA TRP A 76 2.57 -3.09 7.96
C TRP A 76 1.58 -2.43 8.93
N ILE A 77 0.31 -2.82 8.85
CA ILE A 77 -0.78 -2.29 9.68
C ILE A 77 -0.50 -2.57 11.17
N PHE A 78 -0.06 -3.78 11.50
CA PHE A 78 0.30 -4.15 12.86
C PHE A 78 1.40 -3.23 13.39
N ASN A 79 2.51 -3.11 12.65
CA ASN A 79 3.64 -2.28 13.04
C ASN A 79 3.26 -0.80 13.18
N HIS A 80 2.47 -0.27 12.24
CA HIS A 80 1.96 1.10 12.29
C HIS A 80 1.12 1.36 13.56
N ARG A 81 0.22 0.45 13.90
CA ARG A 81 -0.61 0.54 15.11
C ARG A 81 0.23 0.44 16.39
N GLN A 82 1.24 -0.43 16.44
CA GLN A 82 2.14 -0.54 17.59
C GLN A 82 2.97 0.74 17.77
N ALA A 83 3.53 1.28 16.69
CA ALA A 83 4.32 2.51 16.72
C ALA A 83 3.48 3.69 17.24
N SER A 84 2.24 3.81 16.79
CA SER A 84 1.31 4.86 17.26
C SER A 84 1.06 4.76 18.77
N LYS A 85 0.77 3.56 19.28
CA LYS A 85 0.58 3.33 20.73
C LYS A 85 1.83 3.62 21.55
N LEU A 86 3.01 3.26 21.04
CA LEU A 86 4.28 3.55 21.72
C LEU A 86 4.53 5.06 21.79
N LEU A 87 4.23 5.79 20.71
CA LEU A 87 4.34 7.25 20.68
C LEU A 87 3.42 7.90 21.71
N GLU A 88 2.15 7.49 21.77
CA GLU A 88 1.19 7.98 22.76
C GLU A 88 1.69 7.79 24.20
N ARG A 89 2.23 6.60 24.51
CA ARG A 89 2.81 6.30 25.83
C ARG A 89 4.01 7.18 26.14
N GLN A 90 4.89 7.41 25.17
CA GLN A 90 6.06 8.27 25.35
C GLN A 90 5.64 9.73 25.58
N ILE A 91 4.65 10.22 24.84
CA ILE A 91 4.08 11.55 25.05
C ILE A 91 3.49 11.64 26.46
N GLN A 92 2.69 10.65 26.86
CA GLN A 92 2.11 10.61 28.20
C GLN A 92 3.19 10.61 29.30
N ASN A 93 4.21 9.75 29.21
CA ASN A 93 5.30 9.70 30.19
C ASN A 93 6.05 11.04 30.30
N ARG A 94 6.22 11.75 29.18
CA ARG A 94 6.83 13.09 29.17
C ARG A 94 5.93 14.13 29.86
N LEU A 95 4.61 14.03 29.69
CA LEU A 95 3.64 14.95 30.31
C LEU A 95 3.43 14.67 31.80
N THR A 96 3.51 13.42 32.22
CA THR A 96 3.24 13.00 33.62
C THR A 96 4.48 13.00 34.52
N GLY A 97 5.66 13.34 33.99
CA GLY A 97 6.88 13.65 34.77
C GLY A 97 7.14 12.75 35.97
N HIS A 98 7.56 11.51 35.72
CA HIS A 98 8.23 10.67 36.72
C HIS A 98 9.74 10.81 36.60
#